data_AF-A0A8C7TMH4-F1
#
_entry.id   AF-A0A8C7TMH4-F1
#
_cell.length_a   1.000
_cell.length_b   1.000
_cell.length_c   1.000
_cell.angle_alpha   90.00
_cell.angle_beta   90.00
_cell.angle_gamma   90.00
#
_symmetry.space_group_name_H-M   'P 1'
#
loop_
_entity.id
_entity.type
_entity.pdbx_description
1 polymer ?
#
loop_
_entity_poly.entity_id
_entity_poly.type
_entity_poly.pdbx_seq_one_letter_code
_entity_poly.pdbx_strand_id
1 'polypeptide(L)'
;MCLWGTQLSWIWKSISFGWTVSPVCLYPILLRLWNDMAVVTLHCVTEECIDFRNVLKSQMPTQLNGNDQTVTSFTSYCLSPISALLSLTVSDAVKVRMDEGALLECEANPEVLTSDTMDQFRTFQMCERLLHSPTKLGSQLLYQIPAQNQIILIERYYEFDSVFAREVLGKKLSKGTKKDLDDISCKTGITLKSCRRQFDNFKRVFKVVEELKGPLVENIQRHFLLSDTLARDYAAIVFFANSRFETGKRKLQYLSFQDFAFCAGQLISYWTIGAMDSMMEDMDVDLEKEFLNELKDLKVLVNDKDMMDQHKILVCAALRGKIKVYKLMEVNFKNLSRALVNLASKLTHTKDVRDLFIDLVEKFIEPCRYDRWTVAEITLFLTHYTNAAHCLGTFRHQMIWDRYMGVIKSSQCSPLLHLSLIKVNYLSPTPSISSVSPPVNILNELNTFLICKL
;
A
#
# COMPACT_ATOMS: atom_id res chain seq x y z
N MET A 1 36.29 -19.82 4.55
CA MET A 1 36.17 -20.85 5.61
C MET A 1 37.52 -21.31 6.17
N CYS A 2 38.58 -21.54 5.39
CA CYS A 2 39.89 -21.99 5.95
C CYS A 2 40.72 -20.94 6.72
N LEU A 3 40.42 -19.64 6.63
CA LEU A 3 41.08 -18.60 7.43
C LEU A 3 40.49 -18.42 8.84
N TRP A 4 39.33 -19.03 9.11
CA TRP A 4 38.59 -18.84 10.37
C TRP A 4 38.95 -19.90 11.42
N GLY A 5 39.40 -21.10 11.00
CA GLY A 5 39.79 -22.19 11.90
C GLY A 5 41.09 -21.96 12.66
N THR A 6 42.01 -21.16 12.11
CA THR A 6 43.34 -20.93 12.71
C THR A 6 43.33 -19.88 13.83
N GLN A 7 42.45 -18.88 13.77
CA GLN A 7 42.33 -17.86 14.83
C GLN A 7 41.59 -18.38 16.07
N LEU A 8 40.52 -19.15 15.89
CA LEU A 8 39.77 -19.75 17.00
C LEU A 8 40.59 -20.81 17.76
N SER A 9 41.43 -21.58 17.05
CA SER A 9 42.34 -22.54 17.70
C SER A 9 43.39 -21.87 18.59
N TRP A 10 43.79 -20.63 18.31
CA TRP A 10 44.83 -19.92 19.07
C TRP A 10 44.27 -19.34 20.37
N ILE A 11 43.02 -18.85 20.32
CA ILE A 11 42.29 -18.33 21.48
C ILE A 11 41.99 -19.47 22.46
N TRP A 12 41.56 -20.64 21.97
CA TRP A 12 41.21 -21.78 22.84
C TRP A 12 42.43 -22.45 23.50
N LYS A 13 43.59 -22.48 22.82
CA LYS A 13 44.86 -22.95 23.40
C LYS A 13 45.42 -22.00 24.47
N SER A 14 45.23 -20.68 24.31
CA SER A 14 45.68 -19.68 25.30
C SER A 14 44.88 -19.73 26.61
N ILE A 15 43.56 -20.02 26.52
CA ILE A 15 42.68 -20.16 27.69
C ILE A 15 42.96 -21.48 28.45
N SER A 16 43.30 -22.55 27.75
CA SER A 16 43.57 -23.87 28.36
C SER A 16 44.92 -23.95 29.09
N PHE A 17 45.87 -23.04 28.81
CA PHE A 17 47.21 -23.02 29.43
C PHE A 17 47.37 -21.97 30.54
N GLY A 18 46.30 -21.31 30.98
CA GLY A 18 46.31 -20.46 32.17
C GLY A 18 47.00 -19.09 32.01
N TRP A 19 47.06 -18.55 30.79
CA TRP A 19 47.59 -17.19 30.57
C TRP A 19 46.46 -16.16 30.73
N THR A 20 46.63 -15.21 31.65
CA THR A 20 45.71 -14.08 31.82
C THR A 20 45.88 -13.09 30.67
N VAL A 21 44.95 -13.10 29.71
CA VAL A 21 44.89 -12.09 28.64
C VAL A 21 44.03 -10.93 29.12
N SER A 22 44.56 -9.70 29.01
CA SER A 22 43.89 -8.48 29.47
C SER A 22 42.54 -8.23 28.76
N PRO A 23 41.46 -7.86 29.47
CA PRO A 23 40.12 -7.65 28.91
C PRO A 23 40.06 -6.61 27.76
N VAL A 24 41.01 -5.67 27.74
CA VAL A 24 41.06 -4.56 26.78
C VAL A 24 41.39 -5.04 25.36
N CYS A 25 42.07 -6.18 25.20
CA CYS A 25 42.45 -6.71 23.89
C CYS A 25 41.40 -7.67 23.28
N LEU A 26 40.51 -8.23 24.09
CA LEU A 26 39.47 -9.17 23.66
C LEU A 26 38.19 -8.48 23.18
N TYR A 27 37.89 -7.30 23.72
CA TYR A 27 36.65 -6.57 23.46
C TYR A 27 36.45 -6.20 21.97
N PRO A 28 37.45 -5.70 21.22
CA PRO A 28 37.26 -5.35 19.81
C PRO A 28 37.08 -6.58 18.91
N ILE A 29 37.67 -7.71 19.28
CA ILE A 29 37.63 -8.97 18.51
C ILE A 29 36.27 -9.66 18.72
N LEU A 30 35.77 -9.66 19.95
CA LEU A 30 34.44 -10.19 20.28
C LEU A 30 33.31 -9.32 19.70
N LEU A 31 33.46 -7.99 19.67
CA LEU A 31 32.47 -7.09 19.05
C LEU A 31 32.39 -7.29 17.53
N ARG A 32 33.52 -7.61 16.89
CA ARG A 32 33.59 -7.91 15.45
C ARG A 32 33.00 -9.28 15.13
N LEU A 33 33.28 -10.30 15.96
CA LEU A 33 32.65 -11.61 15.89
C LEU A 33 31.14 -11.57 16.16
N TRP A 34 30.67 -10.67 17.02
CA TRP A 34 29.25 -10.46 17.31
C TRP A 34 28.50 -9.81 16.14
N ASN A 35 29.09 -8.79 15.52
CA ASN A 35 28.53 -8.17 14.30
C ASN A 35 28.51 -9.14 13.11
N ASP A 36 29.54 -9.99 12.96
CA ASP A 36 29.57 -10.97 11.87
C ASP A 36 28.63 -12.17 12.11
N MET A 37 28.37 -12.58 13.36
CA MET A 37 27.35 -13.59 13.68
C MET A 37 25.91 -13.07 13.58
N ALA A 38 25.67 -11.79 13.85
CA ALA A 38 24.35 -11.17 13.69
C ALA A 38 23.87 -11.17 12.23
N VAL A 39 24.80 -11.14 11.27
CA VAL A 39 24.50 -11.20 9.82
C VAL A 39 24.16 -12.62 9.35
N VAL A 40 24.65 -13.66 10.03
CA VAL A 40 24.43 -15.07 9.63
C VAL A 40 23.20 -15.70 10.30
N THR A 41 22.74 -15.17 11.43
CA THR A 41 21.66 -15.80 12.21
C THR A 41 20.25 -15.32 11.81
N LEU A 42 20.11 -14.41 10.84
CA LEU A 42 18.79 -13.98 10.37
C LEU A 42 18.15 -14.91 9.32
N HIS A 43 18.79 -16.05 9.00
CA HIS A 43 18.28 -16.98 7.97
C HIS A 43 17.72 -18.31 8.49
N CYS A 44 17.58 -18.47 9.80
CA CYS A 44 16.81 -19.53 10.41
C CYS A 44 16.25 -19.01 11.72
N VAL A 45 14.94 -19.11 11.93
CA VAL A 45 14.30 -19.68 13.12
C VAL A 45 12.79 -19.39 13.08
N THR A 46 12.05 -20.48 12.95
CA THR A 46 10.65 -20.70 13.29
C THR A 46 10.43 -20.65 14.81
N GLU A 47 9.23 -20.23 15.21
CA GLU A 47 8.53 -20.48 16.49
C GLU A 47 9.40 -20.87 17.71
N GLU A 48 9.90 -19.89 18.47
CA GLU A 48 10.16 -19.97 19.93
C GLU A 48 10.85 -18.68 20.40
N CYS A 49 10.10 -17.61 20.70
CA CYS A 49 10.67 -16.38 21.25
C CYS A 49 9.68 -15.59 22.12
N ILE A 50 9.05 -16.28 23.09
CA ILE A 50 8.24 -15.61 24.13
C ILE A 50 9.05 -15.33 25.42
N ASP A 51 10.26 -15.86 25.59
CA ASP A 51 10.92 -15.84 26.92
C ASP A 51 12.22 -15.04 27.04
N PHE A 52 12.55 -14.16 26.08
CA PHE A 52 13.79 -13.36 26.16
C PHE A 52 13.64 -12.07 27.01
N ARG A 53 12.40 -11.64 27.30
CA ARG A 53 12.11 -10.41 28.05
C ARG A 53 12.26 -10.59 29.57
N ASN A 54 12.17 -11.82 30.07
CA ASN A 54 12.22 -12.14 31.51
C ASN A 54 13.64 -12.38 32.02
N VAL A 55 14.54 -12.86 31.17
CA VAL A 55 15.95 -13.09 31.55
C VAL A 55 16.70 -11.77 31.76
N LEU A 56 16.42 -10.74 30.94
CA LEU A 56 17.06 -9.41 31.03
C LEU A 56 16.73 -8.62 32.32
N LYS A 57 15.68 -8.99 33.06
CA LYS A 57 15.34 -8.34 34.35
C LYS A 57 16.07 -8.92 35.55
N SER A 58 16.70 -10.09 35.43
CA SER A 58 17.19 -10.85 36.60
C SER A 58 18.70 -10.81 36.83
N GLN A 59 19.48 -10.13 35.98
CA GLN A 59 20.94 -10.09 36.10
C GLN A 59 21.55 -8.71 35.78
N MET A 60 21.18 -7.67 36.51
CA MET A 60 22.09 -6.53 36.74
C MET A 60 21.92 -5.95 38.15
N PRO A 61 23.02 -5.69 38.89
CA PRO A 61 22.97 -5.07 40.20
C PRO A 61 22.65 -3.57 40.06
N THR A 62 21.72 -3.08 40.89
CA THR A 62 21.61 -1.67 41.25
C THR A 62 22.95 -1.16 41.77
N GLN A 63 23.58 -0.23 41.05
CA GLN A 63 24.47 0.86 41.50
C GLN A 63 25.41 1.26 40.35
N LEU A 64 24.97 2.13 39.45
CA LEU A 64 25.86 3.01 38.69
C LEU A 64 25.17 4.37 38.53
N ASN A 65 25.58 5.31 39.39
CA ASN A 65 25.40 6.74 39.18
C ASN A 65 26.19 7.17 37.94
N GLY A 66 25.56 7.98 37.08
CA GLY A 66 26.24 8.80 36.07
C GLY A 66 25.92 8.43 34.63
N ASN A 67 25.20 9.35 33.97
CA ASN A 67 25.11 9.53 32.51
C ASN A 67 24.46 8.41 31.68
N ASP A 68 23.16 8.23 31.83
CA ASP A 68 22.29 7.75 30.73
C ASP A 68 21.46 8.93 30.20
N GLN A 69 22.05 9.72 29.30
CA GLN A 69 21.38 10.79 28.54
C GLN A 69 21.12 10.40 27.06
N THR A 70 21.23 9.12 26.70
CA THR A 70 21.25 8.68 25.29
C THR A 70 19.96 8.05 24.78
N VAL A 71 18.88 7.98 25.57
CA VAL A 71 17.61 7.36 25.13
C VAL A 71 16.46 8.37 24.91
N THR A 72 16.58 9.62 25.36
CA THR A 72 15.54 10.65 25.23
C THR A 72 15.77 11.70 24.13
N SER A 73 16.89 11.67 23.40
CA SER A 73 17.21 12.70 22.39
C SER A 73 16.84 12.34 20.94
N PHE A 74 16.37 11.12 20.67
CA PHE A 74 16.11 10.67 19.28
C PHE A 74 14.78 11.16 18.69
N THR A 75 13.79 11.49 19.51
CA THR A 75 12.47 12.01 19.07
C THR A 75 12.56 13.43 18.52
N SER A 76 13.33 14.30 19.19
CA SER A 76 13.42 15.73 18.88
C SER A 76 14.07 16.04 17.51
N TYR A 77 15.05 15.24 17.06
CA TYR A 77 15.68 15.41 15.75
C TYR A 77 14.86 14.84 14.58
N CYS A 78 13.95 13.90 14.85
CA CYS A 78 13.09 13.33 13.81
C CYS A 78 11.89 14.24 13.50
N LEU A 79 11.36 14.96 14.50
CA LEU A 79 10.11 15.70 14.36
C LEU A 79 10.20 16.92 13.43
N SER A 80 11.26 17.73 13.48
CA SER A 80 11.29 18.94 12.63
C SER A 80 11.48 18.65 11.14
N PRO A 81 12.34 17.69 10.72
CA PRO A 81 12.36 17.23 9.34
C PRO A 81 10.98 16.72 8.91
N ILE A 82 10.27 15.96 9.76
CA ILE A 82 8.91 15.48 9.47
C ILE A 82 7.92 16.65 9.33
N SER A 83 7.99 17.67 10.20
CA SER A 83 7.16 18.87 10.09
C SER A 83 7.42 19.66 8.80
N ALA A 84 8.69 19.75 8.37
CA ALA A 84 9.05 20.36 7.10
C ALA A 84 8.48 19.57 5.90
N LEU A 85 8.46 18.23 6.01
CA LEU A 85 7.82 17.33 5.04
C LEU A 85 6.31 17.54 4.97
N LEU A 86 5.64 17.64 6.10
CA LEU A 86 4.21 17.97 6.22
C LEU A 86 3.89 19.39 5.75
N SER A 87 4.91 20.15 5.33
CA SER A 87 4.79 21.52 4.82
C SER A 87 4.23 22.49 5.85
N LEU A 88 4.49 22.23 7.13
CA LEU A 88 4.22 23.17 8.21
C LEU A 88 5.11 24.40 8.08
N THR A 89 4.64 25.54 8.60
CA THR A 89 5.51 26.70 8.80
C THR A 89 6.47 26.41 9.95
N VAL A 90 7.58 27.15 10.03
CA VAL A 90 8.51 27.04 11.18
C VAL A 90 7.76 27.29 12.49
N SER A 91 6.85 28.28 12.52
CA SER A 91 6.04 28.59 13.70
C SER A 91 5.12 27.44 14.11
N ASP A 92 4.44 26.81 13.14
CA ASP A 92 3.56 25.68 13.43
C ASP A 92 4.36 24.45 13.88
N ALA A 93 5.52 24.21 13.26
CA ALA A 93 6.42 23.13 13.64
C ALA A 93 6.95 23.31 15.07
N VAL A 94 7.32 24.54 15.46
CA VAL A 94 7.71 24.86 16.84
C VAL A 94 6.56 24.57 17.80
N LYS A 95 5.34 24.99 17.46
CA LYS A 95 4.17 24.72 18.30
C LYS A 95 3.92 23.23 18.49
N VAL A 96 3.97 22.43 17.42
CA VAL A 96 3.83 20.97 17.51
C VAL A 96 4.91 20.38 18.43
N ARG A 97 6.17 20.78 18.27
CA ARG A 97 7.26 20.33 19.15
C ARG A 97 7.05 20.74 20.62
N MET A 98 6.49 21.92 20.87
CA MET A 98 6.13 22.36 22.22
C MET A 98 5.00 21.50 22.81
N ASP A 99 3.95 21.25 22.04
CA ASP A 99 2.78 20.45 22.45
C ASP A 99 3.17 18.98 22.72
N GLU A 100 4.17 18.45 22.01
CA GLU A 100 4.75 17.11 22.20
C GLU A 100 5.75 17.04 23.37
N GLY A 101 6.01 18.16 24.07
CA GLY A 101 6.82 18.17 25.29
C GLY A 101 8.32 18.41 25.08
N ALA A 102 8.77 18.91 23.91
CA ALA A 102 10.20 19.13 23.64
C ALA A 102 10.90 20.07 24.63
N LEU A 103 10.15 20.97 25.29
CA LEU A 103 10.69 21.86 26.32
C LEU A 103 10.94 21.14 27.66
N LEU A 104 10.21 20.07 27.94
CA LEU A 104 10.34 19.25 29.15
C LEU A 104 11.51 18.26 29.04
N GLU A 105 11.81 17.78 27.83
CA GLU A 105 12.88 16.81 27.58
C GLU A 105 14.28 17.45 27.63
N CYS A 106 14.42 18.74 27.31
CA CYS A 106 15.71 19.39 27.08
C CYS A 106 16.02 20.59 27.99
N GLU A 107 15.17 20.93 28.98
CA GLU A 107 15.24 22.20 29.74
C GLU A 107 15.44 23.42 28.81
N ALA A 108 14.93 23.34 27.58
CA ALA A 108 15.18 24.32 26.54
C ALA A 108 14.19 25.48 26.65
N ASN A 109 14.63 26.69 26.32
CA ASN A 109 13.72 27.82 26.20
C ASN A 109 13.02 27.81 24.81
N PRO A 110 11.85 28.46 24.66
CA PRO A 110 11.12 28.49 23.38
C PRO A 110 11.89 29.12 22.21
N GLU A 111 12.81 30.05 22.51
CA GLU A 111 13.64 30.73 21.51
C GLU A 111 14.69 29.78 20.89
N VAL A 112 15.32 28.96 21.73
CA VAL A 112 16.27 27.90 21.32
C VAL A 112 15.54 26.86 20.50
N LEU A 113 14.34 26.44 20.89
CA LEU A 113 13.52 25.52 20.11
C LEU A 113 13.16 26.10 18.73
N THR A 114 12.87 27.40 18.68
CA THR A 114 12.59 28.11 17.42
C THR A 114 13.81 28.17 16.52
N SER A 115 14.98 28.53 17.07
CA SER A 115 16.24 28.57 16.32
C SER A 115 16.62 27.19 15.80
N ASP A 116 16.56 26.16 16.65
CA ASP A 116 16.84 24.78 16.27
C ASP A 116 15.87 24.29 15.18
N THR A 117 14.57 24.58 15.31
CA THR A 117 13.59 24.23 14.27
C THR A 117 13.92 24.94 12.95
N MET A 118 14.32 26.22 12.99
CA MET A 118 14.70 26.97 11.80
C MET A 118 15.94 26.38 11.12
N ASP A 119 16.96 26.00 11.89
CA ASP A 119 18.18 25.39 11.37
C ASP A 119 17.92 23.99 10.81
N GLN A 120 17.05 23.20 11.45
CA GLN A 120 16.63 21.91 10.90
C GLN A 120 15.85 22.06 9.58
N PHE A 121 15.01 23.09 9.44
CA PHE A 121 14.36 23.42 8.15
C PHE A 121 15.37 23.79 7.07
N ARG A 122 16.42 24.57 7.39
CA ARG A 122 17.50 24.91 6.46
C ARG A 122 18.28 23.67 6.05
N THR A 123 18.68 22.84 7.01
CA THR A 123 19.39 21.57 6.75
C THR A 123 18.54 20.65 5.88
N PHE A 124 17.23 20.54 6.15
CA PHE A 124 16.31 19.77 5.32
C PHE A 124 16.29 20.27 3.87
N GLN A 125 16.18 21.58 3.65
CA GLN A 125 16.22 22.15 2.29
C GLN A 125 17.53 21.83 1.54
N MET A 126 18.64 21.76 2.26
CA MET A 126 19.94 21.42 1.66
C MET A 126 20.07 19.92 1.35
N CYS A 127 19.44 19.04 2.14
CA CYS A 127 19.48 17.60 1.94
C CYS A 127 18.30 17.04 1.10
N GLU A 128 17.24 17.81 0.87
CA GLU A 128 16.04 17.39 0.13
C GLU A 128 16.36 16.82 -1.26
N ARG A 129 17.36 17.39 -1.94
CA ARG A 129 17.82 16.88 -3.25
C ARG A 129 18.34 15.44 -3.19
N LEU A 130 18.86 15.00 -2.04
CA LEU A 130 19.31 13.63 -1.82
C LEU A 130 18.12 12.67 -1.70
N LEU A 131 16.97 13.14 -1.19
CA LEU A 131 15.73 12.35 -1.13
C LEU A 131 15.12 12.11 -2.53
N HIS A 132 15.53 12.88 -3.54
CA HIS A 132 15.21 12.55 -4.94
C HIS A 132 15.93 11.29 -5.44
N SER A 133 16.98 10.85 -4.76
CA SER A 133 17.70 9.62 -5.11
C SER A 133 18.10 8.91 -3.81
N PRO A 134 17.16 8.20 -3.15
CA PRO A 134 17.35 7.63 -1.82
C PRO A 134 18.62 6.80 -1.66
N THR A 135 19.01 6.05 -2.69
CA THR A 135 20.27 5.27 -2.72
C THR A 135 21.55 6.11 -2.54
N LYS A 136 21.50 7.41 -2.80
CA LYS A 136 22.62 8.35 -2.61
C LYS A 136 22.64 8.99 -1.23
N LEU A 137 21.58 8.85 -0.42
CA LEU A 137 21.50 9.46 0.90
C LEU A 137 22.49 8.82 1.89
N GLY A 138 22.71 7.51 1.79
CA GLY A 138 23.64 6.79 2.66
C GLY A 138 25.11 6.88 2.24
N SER A 139 25.40 7.21 0.98
CA SER A 139 26.76 7.25 0.43
C SER A 139 27.40 8.63 0.44
N GLN A 140 26.63 9.69 0.70
CA GLN A 140 27.17 11.05 0.81
C GLN A 140 27.88 11.27 2.15
N LEU A 141 28.90 12.13 2.14
CA LEU A 141 29.78 12.39 3.30
C LEU A 141 29.46 13.72 4.03
N LEU A 142 28.50 14.49 3.53
CA LEU A 142 28.20 15.84 4.03
C LEU A 142 27.30 15.83 5.27
N TYR A 143 26.34 14.90 5.33
CA TYR A 143 25.37 14.78 6.40
C TYR A 143 25.51 13.42 7.09
N GLN A 144 25.87 13.41 8.37
CA GLN A 144 25.95 12.20 9.17
C GLN A 144 24.57 11.86 9.73
N ILE A 145 23.73 11.24 8.89
CA ILE A 145 22.38 10.80 9.28
C ILE A 145 22.44 9.31 9.63
N PRO A 146 22.07 8.88 10.85
CA PRO A 146 21.99 7.47 11.20
C PRO A 146 21.10 6.68 10.24
N ALA A 147 21.45 5.43 9.94
CA ALA A 147 20.74 4.61 8.94
C ALA A 147 19.23 4.48 9.22
N GLN A 148 18.85 4.31 10.49
CA GLN A 148 17.44 4.27 10.89
C GLN A 148 16.69 5.57 10.57
N ASN A 149 17.35 6.72 10.79
CA ASN A 149 16.76 8.02 10.51
C ASN A 149 16.68 8.29 9.00
N GLN A 150 17.59 7.73 8.20
CA GLN A 150 17.50 7.77 6.74
C GLN A 150 16.25 7.04 6.26
N ILE A 151 15.97 5.85 6.78
CA ILE A 151 14.78 5.05 6.43
C ILE A 151 13.51 5.86 6.75
N ILE A 152 13.40 6.41 7.96
CA ILE A 152 12.24 7.22 8.36
C ILE A 152 12.09 8.45 7.47
N LEU A 153 13.19 9.16 7.19
CA LEU A 153 13.17 10.37 6.37
C LEU A 153 12.73 10.07 4.93
N ILE A 154 13.24 8.99 4.34
CA ILE A 154 12.87 8.53 2.99
C ILE A 154 11.39 8.14 2.97
N GLU A 155 10.96 7.27 3.89
CA GLU A 155 9.58 6.80 3.96
C GLU A 155 8.60 7.98 4.08
N ARG A 156 8.85 8.92 5.00
CA ARG A 156 8.00 10.11 5.20
C ARG A 156 8.04 11.10 4.04
N TYR A 157 9.15 11.19 3.32
CA TYR A 157 9.24 12.06 2.15
C TYR A 157 8.41 11.52 0.99
N TYR A 158 8.39 10.20 0.81
CA TYR A 158 7.61 9.53 -0.24
C TYR A 158 6.18 9.19 0.19
N GLU A 159 5.86 9.22 1.48
CA GLU A 159 4.49 9.11 1.97
C GLU A 159 3.59 10.16 1.32
N PHE A 160 2.35 9.78 1.03
CA PHE A 160 1.40 10.62 0.33
C PHE A 160 -0.01 10.42 0.89
N ASP A 161 -0.85 11.42 0.72
CA ASP A 161 -2.24 11.39 1.17
C ASP A 161 -3.08 10.58 0.18
N SER A 162 -3.83 9.60 0.69
CA SER A 162 -4.69 8.75 -0.15
C SER A 162 -5.73 9.57 -0.93
N VAL A 163 -6.25 10.64 -0.34
CA VAL A 163 -7.20 11.57 -0.98
C VAL A 163 -6.53 12.36 -2.12
N PHE A 164 -5.26 12.74 -1.96
CA PHE A 164 -4.50 13.37 -3.05
C PHE A 164 -4.24 12.39 -4.19
N ALA A 165 -3.73 11.19 -3.86
CA ALA A 165 -3.47 10.15 -4.85
C ALA A 165 -4.74 9.81 -5.63
N ARG A 166 -5.89 9.76 -4.97
CA ARG A 166 -7.20 9.51 -5.59
C ARG A 166 -7.57 10.53 -6.67
N GLU A 167 -7.22 11.80 -6.49
CA GLU A 167 -7.50 12.89 -7.45
C GLU A 167 -6.57 12.87 -8.67
N VAL A 168 -5.37 12.32 -8.51
CA VAL A 168 -4.35 12.23 -9.55
C VAL A 168 -4.40 10.88 -10.29
N LEU A 169 -4.97 9.85 -9.68
CA LEU A 169 -4.99 8.48 -10.18
C LEU A 169 -5.62 8.36 -11.58
N GLY A 170 -4.96 7.64 -12.49
CA GLY A 170 -5.42 7.44 -13.87
C GLY A 170 -5.19 8.63 -14.81
N LYS A 171 -4.79 9.80 -14.28
CA LYS A 171 -4.38 10.94 -15.10
C LYS A 171 -2.93 10.78 -15.54
N LYS A 172 -2.63 11.29 -16.74
CA LYS A 172 -1.24 11.36 -17.22
C LYS A 172 -0.46 12.34 -16.32
N LEU A 173 0.64 11.88 -15.71
CA LEU A 173 1.53 12.68 -14.85
C LEU A 173 2.28 13.78 -15.63
N SER A 174 1.56 14.80 -16.05
CA SER A 174 1.97 15.78 -17.06
C SER A 174 2.09 17.21 -16.49
N LYS A 175 2.56 18.14 -17.32
CA LYS A 175 2.52 19.58 -16.97
C LYS A 175 1.09 20.10 -16.77
N GLY A 176 0.10 19.47 -17.40
CA GLY A 176 -1.33 19.83 -17.23
C GLY A 176 -1.79 19.55 -15.81
N THR A 177 -1.64 18.30 -15.35
CA THR A 177 -2.01 17.89 -13.98
C THR A 177 -1.27 18.68 -12.90
N LYS A 178 -0.04 19.15 -13.19
CA LYS A 178 0.70 20.03 -12.28
C LYS A 178 0.03 21.39 -12.06
N LYS A 179 -0.72 21.90 -13.05
CA LYS A 179 -1.47 23.17 -12.93
C LYS A 179 -2.72 23.02 -12.07
N ASP A 180 -3.34 21.83 -12.10
CA ASP A 180 -4.56 21.54 -11.33
C ASP A 180 -4.27 21.31 -9.84
N LEU A 181 -3.00 21.34 -9.39
CA LEU A 181 -2.64 21.09 -8.01
C LEU A 181 -3.17 22.16 -7.04
N ASP A 182 -3.36 23.39 -7.50
CA ASP A 182 -3.96 24.47 -6.71
C ASP A 182 -5.43 24.12 -6.40
N ASP A 183 -6.17 23.64 -7.39
CA ASP A 183 -7.56 23.21 -7.22
C ASP A 183 -7.68 21.97 -6.34
N ILE A 184 -6.78 20.99 -6.52
CA ILE A 184 -6.73 19.78 -5.67
C ILE A 184 -6.40 20.16 -4.23
N SER A 185 -5.48 21.10 -4.01
CA SER A 185 -5.15 21.63 -2.68
C SER A 185 -6.38 22.24 -2.01
N CYS A 186 -7.10 23.13 -2.71
CA CYS A 186 -8.36 23.71 -2.22
C CYS A 186 -9.42 22.65 -1.91
N LYS A 187 -9.55 21.63 -2.77
CA LYS A 187 -10.56 20.57 -2.63
C LYS A 187 -10.27 19.63 -1.47
N THR A 188 -9.01 19.27 -1.25
CA THR A 188 -8.60 18.24 -0.28
C THR A 188 -8.19 18.82 1.07
N GLY A 189 -7.90 20.13 1.14
CA GLY A 189 -7.33 20.76 2.33
C GLY A 189 -5.83 20.47 2.53
N ILE A 190 -5.21 19.70 1.63
CA ILE A 190 -3.78 19.41 1.67
C ILE A 190 -3.03 20.63 1.18
N THR A 191 -1.94 20.98 1.85
CA THR A 191 -1.15 22.16 1.47
C THR A 191 -0.60 22.02 0.06
N LEU A 192 -0.59 23.12 -0.70
CA LEU A 192 -0.08 23.12 -2.07
C LEU A 192 1.37 22.64 -2.17
N LYS A 193 2.20 22.96 -1.17
CA LYS A 193 3.59 22.48 -1.08
C LYS A 193 3.65 20.95 -0.98
N SER A 194 2.80 20.33 -0.15
CA SER A 194 2.69 18.88 -0.04
C SER A 194 2.16 18.25 -1.33
N CYS A 195 1.10 18.81 -1.94
CA CYS A 195 0.58 18.37 -3.24
C CYS A 195 1.68 18.35 -4.33
N ARG A 196 2.51 19.40 -4.39
CA ARG A 196 3.64 19.48 -5.34
C ARG A 196 4.69 18.42 -5.07
N ARG A 197 5.07 18.21 -3.80
CA ARG A 197 6.02 17.16 -3.40
C ARG A 197 5.51 15.78 -3.80
N GLN A 198 4.28 15.44 -3.42
CA GLN A 198 3.65 14.15 -3.72
C GLN A 198 3.57 13.91 -5.23
N PHE A 199 3.13 14.90 -6.01
CA PHE A 199 3.09 14.82 -7.47
C PHE A 199 4.48 14.61 -8.10
N ASP A 200 5.48 15.37 -7.64
CA ASP A 200 6.83 15.27 -8.15
C ASP A 200 7.48 13.92 -7.75
N ASN A 201 7.11 13.33 -6.60
CA ASN A 201 7.49 11.97 -6.22
C ASN A 201 6.85 10.93 -7.13
N PHE A 202 5.54 11.01 -7.42
CA PHE A 202 4.87 10.11 -8.36
C PHE A 202 5.55 10.12 -9.72
N LYS A 203 5.86 11.31 -10.24
CA LYS A 203 6.60 11.47 -11.50
C LYS A 203 7.99 10.87 -11.46
N ARG A 204 8.70 11.04 -10.33
CA ARG A 204 10.06 10.53 -10.18
C ARG A 204 10.08 9.01 -10.17
N VAL A 205 9.18 8.39 -9.40
CA VAL A 205 9.03 6.94 -9.36
C VAL A 205 8.65 6.42 -10.73
N PHE A 206 7.61 6.99 -11.36
CA PHE A 206 7.18 6.63 -12.71
C PHE A 206 8.32 6.65 -13.72
N LYS A 207 9.11 7.74 -13.77
CA LYS A 207 10.21 7.88 -14.72
C LYS A 207 11.36 6.88 -14.48
N VAL A 208 11.65 6.55 -13.23
CA VAL A 208 12.72 5.60 -12.94
C VAL A 208 12.30 4.19 -13.34
N VAL A 209 11.07 3.80 -13.03
CA VAL A 209 10.62 2.42 -13.24
C VAL A 209 10.12 2.13 -14.65
N GLU A 210 9.71 3.15 -15.43
CA GLU A 210 9.32 2.95 -16.84
C GLU A 210 10.47 2.45 -17.72
N GLU A 211 11.72 2.69 -17.31
CA GLU A 211 12.93 2.24 -18.02
C GLU A 211 13.47 0.89 -17.50
N LEU A 212 12.88 0.33 -16.44
CA LEU A 212 13.37 -0.88 -15.78
C LEU A 212 12.52 -2.10 -16.15
N LYS A 213 13.20 -3.24 -16.37
CA LYS A 213 12.56 -4.55 -16.48
C LYS A 213 12.39 -5.19 -15.10
N GLY A 214 11.48 -6.15 -14.97
CA GLY A 214 11.29 -6.93 -13.75
C GLY A 214 10.09 -6.49 -12.91
N PRO A 215 9.89 -7.12 -11.73
CA PRO A 215 8.76 -6.83 -10.86
C PRO A 215 8.75 -5.37 -10.38
N LEU A 216 7.65 -4.66 -10.68
CA LEU A 216 7.52 -3.23 -10.40
C LEU A 216 7.76 -2.86 -8.92
N VAL A 217 7.15 -3.62 -8.01
CA VAL A 217 7.26 -3.36 -6.56
C VAL A 217 8.72 -3.47 -6.11
N GLU A 218 9.43 -4.51 -6.56
CA GLU A 218 10.83 -4.69 -6.20
C GLU A 218 11.73 -3.59 -6.79
N ASN A 219 11.46 -3.17 -8.03
CA ASN A 219 12.18 -2.06 -8.65
C ASN A 219 11.98 -0.75 -7.85
N ILE A 220 10.77 -0.49 -7.37
CA ILE A 220 10.50 0.67 -6.50
C ILE A 220 11.27 0.53 -5.18
N GLN A 221 11.22 -0.62 -4.51
CA GLN A 221 11.93 -0.85 -3.25
C GLN A 221 13.45 -0.67 -3.41
N ARG A 222 14.05 -1.26 -4.45
CA ARG A 222 15.50 -1.18 -4.69
C ARG A 222 15.98 0.24 -4.96
N HIS A 223 15.23 1.02 -5.74
CA HIS A 223 15.66 2.35 -6.17
C HIS A 223 15.26 3.47 -5.20
N PHE A 224 14.16 3.30 -4.47
CA PHE A 224 13.63 4.32 -3.57
C PHE A 224 13.70 3.95 -2.09
N LEU A 225 14.08 2.71 -1.75
CA LEU A 225 14.24 2.22 -0.37
C LEU A 225 12.96 2.36 0.46
N LEU A 226 11.80 2.19 -0.19
CA LEU A 226 10.49 2.30 0.44
C LEU A 226 10.06 0.98 1.07
N SER A 227 9.18 1.06 2.07
CA SER A 227 8.50 -0.12 2.60
C SER A 227 7.72 -0.87 1.52
N ASP A 228 7.48 -2.16 1.77
CA ASP A 228 6.71 -3.03 0.88
C ASP A 228 5.27 -2.52 0.64
N THR A 229 4.65 -1.95 1.67
CA THR A 229 3.33 -1.33 1.57
C THR A 229 3.36 -0.09 0.68
N LEU A 230 4.27 0.85 0.95
CA LEU A 230 4.34 2.09 0.17
C LEU A 230 4.77 1.82 -1.27
N ALA A 231 5.68 0.87 -1.50
CA ALA A 231 6.09 0.46 -2.84
C ALA A 231 4.93 -0.12 -3.66
N ARG A 232 4.04 -0.92 -3.07
CA ARG A 232 2.82 -1.40 -3.74
C ARG A 232 1.86 -0.28 -4.10
N ASP A 233 1.70 0.70 -3.21
CA ASP A 233 0.86 1.86 -3.46
C ASP A 233 1.41 2.72 -4.61
N TYR A 234 2.73 2.92 -4.65
CA TYR A 234 3.39 3.55 -5.81
C TYR A 234 3.27 2.72 -7.09
N ALA A 235 3.37 1.38 -7.00
CA ALA A 235 3.19 0.49 -8.14
C ALA A 235 1.79 0.66 -8.75
N ALA A 236 0.75 0.78 -7.90
CA ALA A 236 -0.60 1.06 -8.34
C ALA A 236 -0.71 2.41 -9.07
N ILE A 237 -0.08 3.47 -8.55
CA ILE A 237 -0.07 4.79 -9.19
C ILE A 237 0.58 4.71 -10.57
N VAL A 238 1.74 4.05 -10.67
CA VAL A 238 2.47 3.89 -11.94
C VAL A 238 1.64 3.12 -12.95
N PHE A 239 1.07 1.99 -12.53
CA PHE A 239 0.22 1.15 -13.37
C PHE A 239 -0.99 1.92 -13.90
N PHE A 240 -1.73 2.62 -13.03
CA PHE A 240 -2.88 3.42 -13.44
C PHE A 240 -2.50 4.61 -14.34
N ALA A 241 -1.37 5.28 -14.07
CA ALA A 241 -0.90 6.38 -14.90
C ALA A 241 -0.52 5.92 -16.31
N ASN A 242 0.01 4.70 -16.43
CA ASN A 242 0.40 4.10 -17.69
C ASN A 242 -0.82 3.62 -18.49
N SER A 243 -1.69 2.82 -17.89
CA SER A 243 -2.90 2.28 -18.54
C SER A 243 -4.02 3.32 -18.72
N ARG A 244 -3.98 4.43 -17.98
CA ARG A 244 -4.94 5.55 -18.02
C ARG A 244 -6.40 5.15 -17.74
N PHE A 245 -6.61 4.25 -16.78
CA PHE A 245 -7.95 3.90 -16.32
C PHE A 245 -8.73 5.14 -15.88
N GLU A 246 -10.01 5.19 -16.25
CA GLU A 246 -10.91 6.26 -15.83
C GLU A 246 -11.38 5.99 -14.40
N THR A 247 -10.98 6.87 -13.49
CA THR A 247 -11.32 6.79 -12.06
C THR A 247 -12.11 8.00 -11.59
N GLY A 248 -12.26 9.06 -12.39
CA GLY A 248 -12.82 10.35 -11.97
C GLY A 248 -14.33 10.49 -12.12
N LYS A 249 -15.01 9.51 -12.73
CA LYS A 249 -16.47 9.57 -12.95
C LYS A 249 -17.23 9.54 -11.64
N ARG A 250 -18.37 10.25 -11.61
CA ARG A 250 -19.26 10.33 -10.43
C ARG A 250 -19.65 8.96 -9.87
N LYS A 251 -19.88 7.99 -10.76
CA LYS A 251 -20.21 6.61 -10.38
C LYS A 251 -19.11 5.91 -9.58
N LEU A 252 -17.85 6.36 -9.67
CA LEU A 252 -16.70 5.78 -8.96
C LEU A 252 -16.22 6.64 -7.78
N GLN A 253 -16.93 7.74 -7.45
CA GLN A 253 -16.50 8.66 -6.39
C GLN A 253 -16.56 8.04 -4.98
N TYR A 254 -17.36 6.99 -4.79
CA TYR A 254 -17.43 6.27 -3.51
C TYR A 254 -16.19 5.41 -3.24
N LEU A 255 -15.26 5.31 -4.21
CA LEU A 255 -14.05 4.50 -4.11
C LEU A 255 -12.88 5.32 -3.62
N SER A 256 -12.17 4.77 -2.64
CA SER A 256 -10.91 5.29 -2.12
C SER A 256 -9.75 4.94 -3.04
N PHE A 257 -8.59 5.54 -2.79
CA PHE A 257 -7.35 5.14 -3.45
C PHE A 257 -7.00 3.67 -3.16
N GLN A 258 -7.15 3.22 -1.92
CA GLN A 258 -6.81 1.86 -1.50
C GLN A 258 -7.66 0.80 -2.23
N ASP A 259 -8.91 1.13 -2.55
CA ASP A 259 -9.77 0.27 -3.36
C ASP A 259 -9.18 0.05 -4.77
N PHE A 260 -8.68 1.12 -5.39
CA PHE A 260 -8.01 1.02 -6.69
C PHE A 260 -6.61 0.40 -6.59
N ALA A 261 -5.86 0.66 -5.51
CA ALA A 261 -4.53 0.10 -5.31
C ALA A 261 -4.59 -1.42 -5.21
N PHE A 262 -5.57 -1.95 -4.47
CA PHE A 262 -5.84 -3.38 -4.44
C PHE A 262 -6.15 -3.92 -5.85
N CYS A 263 -7.02 -3.26 -6.61
CA CYS A 263 -7.34 -3.68 -7.96
C CYS A 263 -6.14 -3.61 -8.91
N ALA A 264 -5.27 -2.62 -8.76
CA ALA A 264 -4.01 -2.54 -9.48
C ALA A 264 -3.19 -3.80 -9.22
N GLY A 265 -3.05 -4.20 -7.95
CA GLY A 265 -2.35 -5.42 -7.57
C GLY A 265 -2.91 -6.66 -8.27
N GLN A 266 -4.23 -6.80 -8.32
CA GLN A 266 -4.87 -7.92 -9.02
C GLN A 266 -4.63 -7.87 -10.53
N LEU A 267 -4.78 -6.70 -11.15
CA LEU A 267 -4.52 -6.52 -12.58
C LEU A 267 -3.06 -6.82 -12.94
N ILE A 268 -2.11 -6.38 -12.11
CA ILE A 268 -0.69 -6.69 -12.27
C ILE A 268 -0.45 -8.20 -12.12
N SER A 269 -0.99 -8.83 -11.08
CA SER A 269 -0.75 -10.26 -10.82
C SER A 269 -1.37 -11.21 -11.84
N TYR A 270 -2.34 -10.76 -12.65
CA TYR A 270 -3.06 -11.63 -13.59
C TYR A 270 -2.96 -11.20 -15.05
N TRP A 271 -2.87 -9.90 -15.36
CA TRP A 271 -3.06 -9.37 -16.73
C TRP A 271 -1.82 -8.70 -17.33
N THR A 272 -0.68 -8.62 -16.61
CA THR A 272 0.58 -8.11 -17.17
C THR A 272 1.48 -9.25 -17.64
N ILE A 273 2.53 -8.89 -18.39
CA ILE A 273 3.50 -9.84 -18.93
C ILE A 273 4.22 -10.56 -17.78
N GLY A 274 4.30 -11.89 -17.90
CA GLY A 274 4.93 -12.77 -16.91
C GLY A 274 4.15 -12.94 -15.60
N ALA A 275 2.88 -12.52 -15.54
CA ALA A 275 1.96 -12.82 -14.45
C ALA A 275 1.88 -14.33 -14.12
N MET A 276 2.03 -15.20 -15.11
CA MET A 276 1.94 -16.67 -14.96
C MET A 276 3.28 -17.40 -15.10
N ASP A 277 4.33 -16.72 -15.60
CA ASP A 277 5.65 -17.32 -15.82
C ASP A 277 6.75 -16.45 -15.23
N SER A 278 7.24 -16.83 -14.05
CA SER A 278 8.33 -16.16 -13.33
C SER A 278 9.70 -16.27 -14.03
N MET A 279 9.77 -16.95 -15.17
CA MET A 279 10.99 -17.24 -15.94
C MET A 279 11.17 -16.30 -17.14
N MET A 280 10.22 -15.39 -17.41
CA MET A 280 10.35 -14.42 -18.49
C MET A 280 11.27 -13.27 -18.07
N GLU A 281 12.34 -13.04 -18.84
CA GLU A 281 13.27 -11.91 -18.62
C GLU A 281 12.64 -10.54 -18.98
N ASP A 282 11.55 -10.55 -19.76
CA ASP A 282 10.82 -9.37 -20.24
C ASP A 282 9.53 -9.11 -19.44
N MET A 283 9.64 -9.04 -18.11
CA MET A 283 8.54 -8.58 -17.25
C MET A 283 8.30 -7.08 -17.49
N ASP A 284 7.14 -6.77 -18.07
CA ASP A 284 6.64 -5.40 -18.25
C ASP A 284 5.38 -5.18 -17.39
N VAL A 285 5.21 -3.95 -16.94
CA VAL A 285 4.04 -3.44 -16.20
C VAL A 285 2.84 -3.22 -17.13
N ASP A 286 3.08 -3.21 -18.44
CA ASP A 286 2.04 -3.13 -19.45
C ASP A 286 1.08 -4.33 -19.39
N LEU A 287 -0.20 -4.03 -19.66
CA LEU A 287 -1.20 -5.06 -19.91
C LEU A 287 -0.79 -5.90 -21.13
N GLU A 288 -0.82 -7.21 -20.97
CA GLU A 288 -0.42 -8.15 -22.01
C GLU A 288 -1.43 -8.14 -23.16
N LYS A 289 -1.03 -7.57 -24.30
CA LYS A 289 -1.92 -7.36 -25.46
C LYS A 289 -2.42 -8.66 -26.08
N GLU A 290 -1.60 -9.70 -26.07
CA GLU A 290 -1.96 -11.02 -26.59
C GLU A 290 -3.06 -11.65 -25.74
N PHE A 291 -2.84 -11.76 -24.43
CA PHE A 291 -3.86 -12.17 -23.47
C PHE A 291 -5.18 -11.38 -23.63
N LEU A 292 -5.12 -10.04 -23.69
CA LEU A 292 -6.32 -9.23 -23.88
C LEU A 292 -7.06 -9.59 -25.18
N ASN A 293 -6.33 -9.89 -26.26
CA ASN A 293 -6.93 -10.29 -27.53
C ASN A 293 -7.62 -11.66 -27.45
N GLU A 294 -7.01 -12.63 -26.75
CA GLU A 294 -7.55 -13.97 -26.53
C GLU A 294 -8.85 -13.98 -25.71
N LEU A 295 -9.14 -12.93 -24.93
CA LEU A 295 -10.41 -12.80 -24.19
C LEU A 295 -11.66 -12.84 -25.07
N LYS A 296 -11.52 -12.57 -26.37
CA LYS A 296 -12.64 -12.70 -27.34
C LYS A 296 -13.14 -14.14 -27.44
N ASP A 297 -12.26 -15.11 -27.27
CA ASP A 297 -12.59 -16.53 -27.44
C ASP A 297 -13.48 -17.04 -26.31
N LEU A 298 -13.48 -16.36 -25.15
CA LEU A 298 -14.40 -16.63 -24.04
C LEU A 298 -15.88 -16.48 -24.45
N LYS A 299 -16.19 -15.76 -25.54
CA LYS A 299 -17.56 -15.65 -26.07
C LYS A 299 -18.20 -16.99 -26.38
N VAL A 300 -17.41 -18.04 -26.64
CA VAL A 300 -17.92 -19.39 -26.82
C VAL A 300 -18.83 -19.79 -25.65
N LEU A 301 -18.47 -19.42 -24.40
CA LEU A 301 -19.23 -19.71 -23.16
C LEU A 301 -20.68 -19.19 -23.20
N VAL A 302 -20.93 -18.10 -23.95
CA VAL A 302 -22.25 -17.45 -24.02
C VAL A 302 -22.91 -17.50 -25.40
N ASN A 303 -22.20 -17.93 -26.43
CA ASN A 303 -22.75 -18.10 -27.78
C ASN A 303 -23.21 -19.53 -28.04
N ASP A 304 -22.52 -20.52 -27.46
CA ASP A 304 -22.97 -21.91 -27.49
C ASP A 304 -24.08 -22.09 -26.44
N LYS A 305 -25.29 -22.38 -26.92
CA LYS A 305 -26.48 -22.51 -26.09
C LYS A 305 -26.36 -23.71 -25.14
N ASP A 306 -25.86 -24.83 -25.61
CA ASP A 306 -25.79 -26.07 -24.83
C ASP A 306 -24.75 -25.91 -23.72
N MET A 307 -23.61 -25.29 -24.04
CA MET A 307 -22.60 -24.99 -23.04
C MET A 307 -23.09 -23.96 -22.01
N MET A 308 -23.79 -22.90 -22.43
CA MET A 308 -24.39 -21.93 -21.49
C MET A 308 -25.40 -22.61 -20.55
N ASP A 309 -26.25 -23.49 -21.08
CA ASP A 309 -27.26 -24.20 -20.29
C ASP A 309 -26.62 -25.20 -19.32
N GLN A 310 -25.56 -25.93 -19.74
CA GLN A 310 -24.77 -26.78 -18.84
C GLN A 310 -24.09 -25.97 -17.73
N HIS A 311 -23.48 -24.83 -18.07
CA HIS A 311 -22.84 -23.95 -17.09
C HIS A 311 -23.86 -23.46 -16.05
N LYS A 312 -25.04 -23.05 -16.52
CA LYS A 312 -26.16 -22.67 -15.65
C LYS A 312 -26.54 -23.79 -14.69
N ILE A 313 -26.70 -25.02 -15.18
CA ILE A 313 -27.09 -26.18 -14.37
C ILE A 313 -26.07 -26.41 -13.24
N LEU A 314 -24.77 -26.39 -13.56
CA LEU A 314 -23.70 -26.59 -12.59
C LEU A 314 -23.69 -25.51 -11.52
N VAL A 315 -23.80 -24.24 -11.91
CA VAL A 315 -23.82 -23.11 -10.95
C VAL A 315 -25.08 -23.14 -10.09
N CYS A 316 -26.24 -23.43 -10.67
CA CYS A 316 -27.49 -23.56 -9.93
C CYS A 316 -27.44 -24.72 -8.93
N ALA A 317 -26.89 -25.87 -9.32
CA ALA A 317 -26.69 -27.00 -8.41
C ALA A 317 -25.79 -26.62 -7.23
N ALA A 318 -24.70 -25.88 -7.49
CA ALA A 318 -23.76 -25.48 -6.46
C ALA A 318 -24.31 -24.43 -5.47
N LEU A 319 -25.19 -23.52 -5.93
CA LEU A 319 -25.72 -22.40 -5.14
C LEU A 319 -27.09 -22.66 -4.51
N ARG A 320 -27.75 -23.78 -4.83
CA ARG A 320 -29.08 -24.11 -4.32
C ARG A 320 -29.07 -24.13 -2.78
N GLY A 321 -29.95 -23.31 -2.18
CA GLY A 321 -30.07 -23.18 -0.73
C GLY A 321 -28.95 -22.38 -0.03
N LYS A 322 -27.96 -21.85 -0.77
CA LYS A 322 -26.83 -21.10 -0.19
C LYS A 322 -26.96 -19.58 -0.31
N ILE A 323 -27.79 -19.10 -1.23
CA ILE A 323 -28.02 -17.66 -1.47
C ILE A 323 -29.52 -17.36 -1.38
N LYS A 324 -29.87 -16.20 -0.82
CA LYS A 324 -31.27 -15.76 -0.65
C LYS A 324 -31.89 -15.38 -1.99
N VAL A 325 -31.09 -14.78 -2.86
CA VAL A 325 -31.49 -14.33 -4.21
C VAL A 325 -31.48 -15.45 -5.27
N TYR A 326 -31.50 -16.73 -4.87
CA TYR A 326 -31.32 -17.88 -5.77
C TYR A 326 -32.26 -17.87 -6.99
N LYS A 327 -33.56 -17.68 -6.78
CA LYS A 327 -34.55 -17.69 -7.89
C LYS A 327 -34.29 -16.56 -8.89
N LEU A 328 -33.88 -15.40 -8.39
CA LEU A 328 -33.59 -14.23 -9.21
C LEU A 328 -32.27 -14.42 -9.98
N MET A 329 -31.25 -14.96 -9.32
CA MET A 329 -30.01 -15.40 -9.96
C MET A 329 -30.27 -16.40 -11.09
N GLU A 330 -31.10 -17.42 -10.86
CA GLU A 330 -31.39 -18.46 -11.85
C GLU A 330 -32.08 -17.89 -13.10
N VAL A 331 -33.01 -16.95 -12.92
CA VAL A 331 -33.68 -16.24 -14.02
C VAL A 331 -32.70 -15.35 -14.77
N ASN A 332 -31.87 -14.60 -14.03
CA ASN A 332 -30.93 -13.62 -14.59
C ASN A 332 -29.59 -14.22 -15.04
N PHE A 333 -29.35 -15.52 -14.82
CA PHE A 333 -28.05 -16.16 -15.05
C PHE A 333 -27.48 -15.83 -16.44
N LYS A 334 -28.27 -16.04 -17.50
CA LYS A 334 -27.83 -15.79 -18.89
C LYS A 334 -27.45 -14.33 -19.13
N ASN A 335 -28.11 -13.39 -18.46
CA ASN A 335 -27.82 -11.96 -18.58
C ASN A 335 -26.52 -11.61 -17.84
N LEU A 336 -26.35 -12.13 -16.62
CA LEU A 336 -25.12 -11.96 -15.83
C LEU A 336 -23.90 -12.57 -16.54
N SER A 337 -24.04 -13.78 -17.08
CA SER A 337 -22.96 -14.45 -17.84
C SER A 337 -22.57 -13.64 -19.07
N ARG A 338 -23.56 -13.17 -19.85
CA ARG A 338 -23.31 -12.31 -21.01
C ARG A 338 -22.65 -10.99 -20.60
N ALA A 339 -23.04 -10.38 -19.49
CA ALA A 339 -22.41 -9.16 -19.01
C ALA A 339 -20.91 -9.39 -18.76
N LEU A 340 -20.55 -10.41 -17.98
CA LEU A 340 -19.15 -10.74 -17.66
C LEU A 340 -18.34 -11.09 -18.92
N VAL A 341 -18.84 -11.98 -19.77
CA VAL A 341 -18.08 -12.41 -20.96
C VAL A 341 -17.97 -11.30 -22.01
N ASN A 342 -19.02 -10.48 -22.17
CA ASN A 342 -18.95 -9.35 -23.10
C ASN A 342 -17.98 -8.27 -22.61
N LEU A 343 -17.86 -8.03 -21.30
CA LEU A 343 -16.82 -7.15 -20.75
C LEU A 343 -15.44 -7.65 -21.19
N ALA A 344 -15.11 -8.93 -20.93
CA ALA A 344 -13.85 -9.53 -21.32
C ALA A 344 -13.52 -9.30 -22.80
N SER A 345 -14.49 -9.62 -23.67
CA SER A 345 -14.29 -9.57 -25.12
C SER A 345 -14.04 -8.17 -25.70
N LYS A 346 -14.40 -7.11 -24.96
CA LYS A 346 -14.21 -5.72 -25.38
C LYS A 346 -12.83 -5.18 -24.99
N LEU A 347 -12.13 -5.80 -24.05
CA LEU A 347 -10.84 -5.34 -23.53
C LEU A 347 -9.71 -5.37 -24.58
N THR A 348 -9.98 -5.83 -25.79
CA THR A 348 -9.06 -5.65 -26.93
C THR A 348 -8.94 -4.19 -27.37
N HIS A 349 -9.90 -3.35 -27.01
CA HIS A 349 -9.91 -1.94 -27.34
C HIS A 349 -9.43 -1.10 -26.16
N THR A 350 -8.50 -0.19 -26.41
CA THR A 350 -7.92 0.67 -25.37
C THR A 350 -8.95 1.55 -24.67
N LYS A 351 -10.08 1.87 -25.32
CA LYS A 351 -11.16 2.62 -24.67
C LYS A 351 -11.83 1.77 -23.59
N ASP A 352 -12.24 0.55 -23.93
CA ASP A 352 -12.91 -0.38 -23.02
C ASP A 352 -11.98 -0.82 -21.87
N VAL A 353 -10.66 -0.90 -22.11
CA VAL A 353 -9.68 -1.06 -21.01
C VAL A 353 -9.77 0.13 -20.05
N ARG A 354 -9.75 1.36 -20.56
CA ARG A 354 -9.81 2.56 -19.70
C ARG A 354 -11.11 2.64 -18.91
N ASP A 355 -12.22 2.25 -19.53
CA ASP A 355 -13.57 2.30 -18.94
C ASP A 355 -13.91 1.05 -18.12
N LEU A 356 -12.99 0.09 -17.95
CA LEU A 356 -13.21 -1.21 -17.29
C LEU A 356 -14.01 -1.13 -15.99
N PHE A 357 -13.59 -0.26 -15.05
CA PHE A 357 -14.26 -0.14 -13.75
C PHE A 357 -15.67 0.41 -13.87
N ILE A 358 -15.90 1.34 -14.81
CA ILE A 358 -17.23 1.89 -15.08
C ILE A 358 -18.10 0.78 -15.64
N ASP A 359 -17.64 0.10 -16.69
CA ASP A 359 -18.41 -0.93 -17.36
C ASP A 359 -18.70 -2.12 -16.42
N LEU A 360 -17.77 -2.50 -15.56
CA LEU A 360 -18.02 -3.50 -14.52
C LEU A 360 -19.14 -3.05 -13.57
N VAL A 361 -19.09 -1.80 -13.10
CA VAL A 361 -20.12 -1.25 -12.22
C VAL A 361 -21.49 -1.24 -12.93
N GLU A 362 -21.55 -0.74 -14.16
CA GLU A 362 -22.82 -0.59 -14.87
C GLU A 362 -23.42 -1.92 -15.33
N LYS A 363 -22.59 -2.84 -15.84
CA LYS A 363 -23.08 -4.05 -16.49
C LYS A 363 -23.29 -5.21 -15.54
N PHE A 364 -22.61 -5.23 -14.40
CA PHE A 364 -22.68 -6.34 -13.45
C PHE A 364 -23.12 -5.91 -12.05
N ILE A 365 -22.52 -4.86 -11.49
CA ILE A 365 -22.74 -4.50 -10.08
C ILE A 365 -24.07 -3.79 -9.86
N GLU A 366 -24.44 -2.82 -10.70
CA GLU A 366 -25.73 -2.13 -10.61
C GLU A 366 -26.92 -3.10 -10.70
N PRO A 367 -26.94 -4.09 -11.63
CA PRO A 367 -27.94 -5.16 -11.63
C PRO A 367 -27.99 -5.96 -10.32
N CYS A 368 -26.85 -6.44 -9.82
CA CYS A 368 -26.78 -7.17 -8.55
C CYS A 368 -27.27 -6.32 -7.37
N ARG A 369 -26.94 -5.03 -7.35
CA ARG A 369 -27.40 -4.08 -6.33
C ARG A 369 -28.91 -3.84 -6.40
N TYR A 370 -29.46 -3.69 -7.60
CA TYR A 370 -30.92 -3.54 -7.81
C TYR A 370 -31.68 -4.75 -7.25
N ASP A 371 -31.14 -5.94 -7.52
CA ASP A 371 -31.64 -7.23 -7.04
C ASP A 371 -31.29 -7.52 -5.57
N ARG A 372 -30.64 -6.58 -4.87
CA ARG A 372 -30.27 -6.63 -3.43
C ARG A 372 -29.35 -7.79 -3.05
N TRP A 373 -28.44 -8.16 -3.93
CA TRP A 373 -27.41 -9.14 -3.63
C TRP A 373 -26.46 -8.61 -2.54
N THR A 374 -26.10 -9.48 -1.60
CA THR A 374 -25.04 -9.19 -0.64
C THR A 374 -23.67 -9.49 -1.23
N VAL A 375 -22.62 -8.88 -0.66
CA VAL A 375 -21.23 -9.15 -1.07
C VAL A 375 -20.91 -10.64 -1.02
N ALA A 376 -21.26 -11.32 0.08
CA ALA A 376 -21.02 -12.75 0.24
C ALA A 376 -21.70 -13.60 -0.86
N GLU A 377 -22.92 -13.23 -1.26
CA GLU A 377 -23.64 -13.93 -2.33
C GLU A 377 -23.00 -13.70 -3.69
N ILE A 378 -22.51 -12.50 -3.98
CA ILE A 378 -21.78 -12.20 -5.22
C ILE A 378 -20.47 -13.00 -5.25
N THR A 379 -19.70 -12.98 -4.15
CA THR A 379 -18.45 -13.76 -4.03
C THR A 379 -18.70 -15.25 -4.25
N LEU A 380 -19.74 -15.81 -3.63
CA LEU A 380 -20.13 -17.21 -3.81
C LEU A 380 -20.54 -17.49 -5.26
N PHE A 381 -21.37 -16.62 -5.86
CA PHE A 381 -21.79 -16.77 -7.24
C PHE A 381 -20.61 -16.82 -8.18
N LEU A 382 -19.66 -15.89 -8.07
CA LEU A 382 -18.51 -15.83 -8.98
C LEU A 382 -17.53 -16.96 -8.74
N THR A 383 -17.32 -17.36 -7.49
CA THR A 383 -16.48 -18.52 -7.20
C THR A 383 -17.04 -19.76 -7.90
N HIS A 384 -18.35 -20.03 -7.75
CA HIS A 384 -18.98 -21.17 -8.41
C HIS A 384 -19.12 -20.98 -9.93
N TYR A 385 -19.34 -19.77 -10.41
CA TYR A 385 -19.39 -19.43 -11.83
C TYR A 385 -18.04 -19.68 -12.51
N THR A 386 -16.93 -19.26 -11.90
CA THR A 386 -15.58 -19.54 -12.38
C THR A 386 -15.31 -21.03 -12.38
N ASN A 387 -15.51 -21.70 -11.24
CA ASN A 387 -15.18 -23.13 -11.09
C ASN A 387 -16.00 -24.03 -12.01
N ALA A 388 -17.28 -23.72 -12.21
CA ALA A 388 -18.15 -24.53 -13.06
C ALA A 388 -17.73 -24.53 -14.54
N ALA A 389 -16.99 -23.53 -15.01
CA ALA A 389 -16.49 -23.50 -16.38
C ALA A 389 -15.45 -24.61 -16.65
N HIS A 390 -14.66 -25.00 -15.65
CA HIS A 390 -13.68 -26.10 -15.78
C HIS A 390 -14.33 -27.48 -15.94
N CYS A 391 -15.59 -27.61 -15.52
CA CYS A 391 -16.36 -28.84 -15.66
C CYS A 391 -17.01 -28.97 -17.05
N LEU A 392 -16.86 -27.97 -17.92
CA LEU A 392 -17.41 -27.99 -19.28
C LEU A 392 -16.40 -28.66 -20.22
N GLY A 393 -16.67 -29.90 -20.64
CA GLY A 393 -15.72 -30.70 -21.42
C GLY A 393 -15.27 -30.09 -22.76
N THR A 394 -16.05 -29.18 -23.33
CA THR A 394 -15.72 -28.48 -24.58
C THR A 394 -15.03 -27.13 -24.38
N PHE A 395 -14.93 -26.63 -23.14
CA PHE A 395 -14.36 -25.32 -22.85
C PHE A 395 -12.83 -25.41 -22.72
N ARG A 396 -12.13 -25.04 -23.81
CA ARG A 396 -10.66 -25.17 -23.93
C ARG A 396 -9.86 -23.96 -23.45
N HIS A 397 -10.52 -22.90 -22.98
CA HIS A 397 -9.89 -21.62 -22.65
C HIS A 397 -9.65 -21.44 -21.13
N GLN A 398 -9.30 -22.51 -20.42
CA GLN A 398 -9.23 -22.51 -18.95
C GLN A 398 -8.18 -21.52 -18.41
N MET A 399 -6.98 -21.46 -19.00
CA MET A 399 -5.94 -20.53 -18.53
C MET A 399 -6.35 -19.06 -18.70
N ILE A 400 -6.91 -18.70 -19.86
CA ILE A 400 -7.41 -17.34 -20.15
C ILE A 400 -8.56 -17.00 -19.19
N TRP A 401 -9.44 -17.96 -18.94
CA TRP A 401 -10.56 -17.84 -18.00
C TRP A 401 -10.09 -17.60 -16.57
N ASP A 402 -9.09 -18.34 -16.10
CA ASP A 402 -8.53 -18.19 -14.76
C ASP A 402 -7.86 -16.84 -14.55
N ARG A 403 -7.12 -16.34 -15.56
CA ARG A 403 -6.53 -15.00 -15.51
C ARG A 403 -7.60 -13.92 -15.49
N TYR A 404 -8.60 -14.01 -16.36
CA TYR A 404 -9.70 -13.04 -16.42
C TYR A 404 -10.53 -13.04 -15.13
N MET A 405 -11.05 -14.20 -14.75
CA MET A 405 -11.88 -14.35 -13.57
C MET A 405 -11.08 -14.21 -12.28
N GLY A 406 -9.77 -14.43 -12.31
CA GLY A 406 -8.83 -14.12 -11.24
C GLY A 406 -8.98 -12.68 -10.77
N VAL A 407 -8.95 -11.74 -11.70
CA VAL A 407 -9.23 -10.33 -11.45
C VAL A 407 -10.69 -10.11 -11.13
N ILE A 408 -11.65 -10.63 -11.91
CA ILE A 408 -13.07 -10.32 -11.68
C ILE A 408 -13.56 -10.80 -10.31
N LYS A 409 -13.09 -11.95 -9.81
CA LYS A 409 -13.48 -12.47 -8.49
C LYS A 409 -12.78 -11.75 -7.35
N SER A 410 -11.50 -11.37 -7.53
CA SER A 410 -10.69 -10.72 -6.49
C SER A 410 -10.96 -9.22 -6.41
N SER A 411 -11.14 -8.55 -7.56
CA SER A 411 -11.51 -7.14 -7.72
C SER A 411 -12.91 -6.81 -7.20
N GLN A 412 -13.56 -7.77 -6.56
CA GLN A 412 -14.80 -7.57 -5.81
C GLN A 412 -14.56 -7.41 -4.32
N CYS A 413 -13.31 -7.61 -3.87
CA CYS A 413 -12.83 -7.38 -2.53
C CYS A 413 -12.15 -6.03 -2.32
N SER A 414 -12.29 -5.02 -3.20
CA SER A 414 -11.87 -3.65 -2.82
C SER A 414 -12.74 -2.54 -3.42
N PRO A 415 -12.92 -2.38 -4.75
CA PRO A 415 -13.81 -1.35 -5.28
C PRO A 415 -15.32 -1.65 -5.20
N LEU A 416 -15.71 -2.75 -4.56
CA LEU A 416 -17.11 -3.16 -4.48
C LEU A 416 -17.55 -3.46 -3.04
N LEU A 417 -16.64 -3.25 -2.09
CA LEU A 417 -16.85 -3.47 -0.66
C LEU A 417 -17.63 -2.35 0.05
N HIS A 418 -18.08 -1.30 -0.64
CA HIS A 418 -19.02 -0.34 -0.06
C HIS A 418 -20.50 -0.77 -0.12
N LEU A 419 -20.79 -2.06 -0.34
CA LEU A 419 -22.14 -2.63 -0.23
C LEU A 419 -22.64 -2.82 1.22
N SER A 420 -21.88 -2.37 2.23
CA SER A 420 -22.31 -2.31 3.64
C SER A 420 -22.42 -0.88 4.21
N LEU A 421 -22.00 0.17 3.50
CA LEU A 421 -21.96 1.54 4.04
C LEU A 421 -22.87 2.57 3.34
N ILE A 422 -23.67 2.17 2.34
CA ILE A 422 -24.82 2.98 1.86
C ILE A 422 -26.12 2.41 2.45
N LYS A 423 -26.17 2.31 3.77
CA LYS A 423 -27.41 2.53 4.53
C LYS A 423 -27.19 3.84 5.28
N VAL A 424 -27.90 4.91 4.88
CA VAL A 424 -28.55 5.89 5.79
C VAL A 424 -29.00 7.19 5.09
N ASN A 425 -28.44 7.66 3.95
CA ASN A 425 -28.83 8.98 3.41
C ASN A 425 -29.52 9.00 2.03
N TYR A 426 -30.55 8.17 1.87
CA TYR A 426 -31.67 8.52 0.98
C TYR A 426 -32.92 8.65 1.85
N LEU A 427 -32.97 9.72 2.64
CA LEU A 427 -34.25 10.25 3.13
C LEU A 427 -35.00 10.82 1.92
N SER A 428 -36.22 10.34 1.77
CA SER A 428 -37.26 10.79 0.86
C SER A 428 -37.36 12.32 0.81
N PRO A 429 -37.74 12.91 -0.34
CA PRO A 429 -37.99 14.34 -0.42
C PRO A 429 -39.38 14.68 0.13
N THR A 430 -39.44 15.79 0.88
CA THR A 430 -40.53 16.78 1.09
C THR A 430 -40.95 17.02 2.56
N PRO A 431 -41.46 18.21 2.94
CA PRO A 431 -41.11 19.57 2.49
C PRO A 431 -40.83 20.54 3.67
N SER A 432 -40.36 21.73 3.30
CA SER A 432 -40.15 22.98 4.06
C SER A 432 -41.00 23.22 5.33
N ILE A 433 -40.34 23.54 6.46
CA ILE A 433 -40.78 24.54 7.45
C ILE A 433 -39.56 25.31 7.99
N SER A 434 -39.78 26.61 8.14
CA SER A 434 -38.92 27.74 8.45
C SER A 434 -38.29 27.79 9.86
N SER A 435 -37.13 28.48 9.93
CA SER A 435 -36.64 29.36 11.01
C SER A 435 -36.73 28.90 12.47
N VAL A 436 -35.58 28.68 13.14
CA VAL A 436 -35.20 29.25 14.46
C VAL A 436 -33.68 29.01 14.67
N SER A 437 -32.99 30.02 15.21
CA SER A 437 -31.56 30.10 15.59
C SER A 437 -31.18 29.18 16.78
N PRO A 438 -29.89 28.98 17.11
CA PRO A 438 -29.40 27.79 17.83
C PRO A 438 -29.33 27.96 19.37
N PRO A 439 -29.17 26.83 20.10
CA PRO A 439 -28.35 26.85 21.30
C PRO A 439 -27.28 25.74 21.33
N VAL A 440 -26.04 26.19 21.58
CA VAL A 440 -25.10 25.76 22.64
C VAL A 440 -25.10 24.28 23.09
N ASN A 441 -23.87 23.71 23.13
CA ASN A 441 -23.42 22.50 23.85
C ASN A 441 -23.77 21.11 23.31
N ILE A 442 -22.93 20.59 22.41
CA ILE A 442 -22.65 19.14 22.30
C ILE A 442 -21.16 18.95 21.94
N LEU A 443 -20.28 19.10 22.94
CA LEU A 443 -18.85 18.80 22.82
C LEU A 443 -18.36 17.87 23.95
N ASN A 444 -19.29 17.12 24.58
CA ASN A 444 -19.02 16.34 25.79
C ASN A 444 -19.40 14.84 25.72
N GLU A 445 -19.66 14.26 24.55
CA GLU A 445 -20.06 12.83 24.46
C GLU A 445 -19.17 11.93 23.58
N LEU A 446 -17.96 12.37 23.20
CA LEU A 446 -16.99 11.51 22.49
C LEU A 446 -15.71 11.19 23.28
N ASN A 447 -15.69 11.44 24.60
CA ASN A 447 -14.51 11.21 25.45
C ASN A 447 -14.61 10.00 26.40
N THR A 448 -15.53 9.04 26.17
CA THR A 448 -15.77 7.95 27.13
C THR A 448 -15.76 6.54 26.53
N PHE A 449 -14.97 6.25 25.49
CA PHE A 449 -14.93 4.88 24.95
C PHE A 449 -13.57 4.29 24.51
N LEU A 450 -12.43 4.91 24.87
CA LEU A 450 -11.12 4.29 24.60
C LEU A 450 -10.09 4.40 25.74
N ILE A 451 -10.55 4.21 26.98
CA ILE A 451 -9.67 3.84 28.11
C ILE A 451 -10.30 2.63 28.79
N CYS A 452 -10.11 1.44 28.22
CA CYS A 452 -10.27 0.13 28.88
C CYS A 452 -9.87 -1.00 27.92
N LYS A 453 -8.55 -1.21 27.73
CA LYS A 453 -7.91 -2.55 27.74
C LYS A 453 -6.39 -2.42 27.55
N LEU A 454 -5.71 -2.56 28.70
CA LEU A 454 -4.29 -2.83 28.95
C LEU A 454 -3.31 -1.68 28.74
#